data_AF-A0A1L9NZ37-F1
#
_entry.id   AF-A0A1L9NZ37-F1
#
_cell.length_a   1.000
_cell.length_b   1.000
_cell.length_c   1.000
_cell.angle_alpha   90.00
_cell.angle_beta   90.00
_cell.angle_gamma   90.00
#
_symmetry.space_group_name_H-M   'P 1'
#
loop_
_entity.id
_entity.type
_entity.pdbx_description
1 polymer ?
#
loop_
_entity_poly.entity_id
_entity_poly.type
_entity_poly.pdbx_seq_one_letter_code
_entity_poly.pdbx_strand_id
1 'polypeptide(L)'
;MWVVTLMAALMLGSALGAFGSMADTTTDDTSEPEEDTMEPDPVTPLPEPAEEETPVVTEEPVVAEEPVVDTVVPEETPEVVVVPPVVGLALEYNGDTTISGGAGDDTLLGDPDDEVAEVLGTTQIDLGAGNDLAQVSLDALTVNGGDGNDTLEGLAGNATLNGGVGDDVLSGNEESLLEGEAGNDSITVGLDFPFEGDTGETTVLAGDGDDVITIESGIRAFNDEGELVRASGGAGADTFTLELEIEDEPLVVDGPTTAESSTGIRILDFDAAEDILQIELSRPEGAEDREPSDVTFTREDGEAEFGPFTEVTLVFDGTDTVMPFETSFFVHGADTLTIENIVFVEPAAAEDTMAEAVT
;
A
#
# COMPACT_ATOMS: atom_id res chain seq x y z
N MET A 1 3.28 -39.95 -18.28
CA MET A 1 2.27 -41.01 -18.55
C MET A 1 1.62 -41.27 -17.20
N TRP A 2 0.52 -40.62 -16.82
CA TRP A 2 -0.87 -40.81 -17.29
C TRP A 2 -1.63 -39.45 -17.29
N VAL A 3 -2.19 -39.01 -18.42
CA VAL A 3 -3.61 -39.10 -18.89
C VAL A 3 -4.50 -37.96 -18.38
N VAL A 4 -4.68 -36.99 -19.29
CA VAL A 4 -5.70 -35.93 -19.37
C VAL A 4 -7.11 -36.53 -19.43
N THR A 5 -8.10 -35.90 -18.77
CA THR A 5 -9.52 -36.10 -19.13
C THR A 5 -10.29 -34.78 -19.17
N LEU A 6 -10.53 -34.32 -20.40
CA LEU A 6 -11.50 -33.30 -20.81
C LEU A 6 -12.90 -33.95 -20.87
N MET A 7 -13.95 -33.28 -20.37
CA MET A 7 -15.34 -33.60 -20.73
C MET A 7 -16.16 -32.33 -20.93
N ALA A 8 -16.69 -32.20 -22.14
CA ALA A 8 -17.67 -31.22 -22.56
C ALA A 8 -19.04 -31.89 -22.77
N ALA A 9 -20.07 -31.03 -22.71
CA ALA A 9 -21.41 -31.12 -23.31
C ALA A 9 -22.50 -31.95 -22.60
N LEU A 10 -23.62 -31.27 -22.29
CA LEU A 10 -24.94 -31.70 -22.77
C LEU A 10 -25.97 -30.56 -22.77
N MET A 11 -26.37 -30.11 -23.96
CA MET A 11 -27.68 -29.51 -24.19
C MET A 11 -28.69 -30.61 -24.52
N LEU A 12 -29.92 -30.50 -24.01
CA LEU A 12 -31.10 -31.15 -24.59
C LEU A 12 -32.36 -30.39 -24.17
N GLY A 13 -32.98 -29.75 -25.16
CA GLY A 13 -34.37 -29.30 -25.07
C GLY A 13 -35.35 -30.41 -25.45
N SER A 14 -36.58 -30.27 -25.02
CA SER A 14 -37.74 -30.92 -25.65
C SER A 14 -39.01 -30.13 -25.38
N ALA A 15 -39.66 -29.74 -26.47
CA ALA A 15 -40.97 -29.12 -26.57
C ALA A 15 -42.12 -30.10 -26.31
N LEU A 16 -43.32 -29.58 -26.01
CA LEU A 16 -44.60 -29.81 -26.72
C LEU A 16 -45.79 -29.41 -25.83
N GLY A 17 -46.79 -28.72 -26.40
CA GLY A 17 -48.10 -28.55 -25.75
C GLY A 17 -48.98 -27.46 -26.35
N ALA A 18 -49.73 -27.79 -27.40
CA ALA A 18 -50.47 -26.87 -28.26
C ALA A 18 -51.93 -26.58 -27.87
N PHE A 19 -52.52 -25.62 -28.62
CA PHE A 19 -53.92 -25.42 -29.03
C PHE A 19 -54.84 -24.44 -28.26
N GLY A 20 -55.12 -23.31 -28.93
CA GLY A 20 -56.44 -23.04 -29.51
C GLY A 20 -57.30 -21.94 -28.88
N SER A 21 -57.62 -20.88 -29.64
CA SER A 21 -59.00 -20.44 -29.94
C SER A 21 -59.03 -19.09 -30.66
N MET A 22 -59.97 -18.96 -31.59
CA MET A 22 -60.23 -17.88 -32.55
C MET A 22 -60.98 -16.66 -31.96
N ALA A 23 -60.82 -15.52 -32.67
CA ALA A 23 -61.78 -14.42 -32.91
C ALA A 23 -62.19 -13.56 -31.69
N ASP A 24 -62.57 -12.30 -31.78
CA ASP A 24 -62.60 -11.19 -32.75
C ASP A 24 -63.17 -10.02 -31.90
N THR A 25 -62.63 -8.81 -32.03
CA THR A 25 -63.39 -7.56 -32.19
C THR A 25 -62.51 -6.34 -31.95
N THR A 26 -62.66 -5.43 -32.90
CA THR A 26 -62.13 -4.07 -33.03
C THR A 26 -62.32 -3.20 -31.80
N THR A 27 -61.29 -2.42 -31.45
CA THR A 27 -61.45 -0.96 -31.24
C THR A 27 -60.15 -0.27 -31.63
N ASP A 28 -60.35 0.73 -32.47
CA ASP A 28 -59.45 1.80 -32.91
C ASP A 28 -59.04 2.64 -31.69
N ASP A 29 -57.74 2.80 -31.44
CA ASP A 29 -57.26 3.97 -30.72
C ASP A 29 -55.83 4.30 -31.18
N THR A 30 -55.74 5.45 -31.82
CA THR A 30 -54.53 6.10 -32.31
C THR A 30 -53.81 6.80 -31.17
N SER A 31 -52.59 6.39 -30.87
CA SER A 31 -51.66 7.23 -30.12
C SER A 31 -50.22 6.95 -30.57
N GLU A 32 -49.70 7.87 -31.38
CA GLU A 32 -48.28 8.02 -31.68
C GLU A 32 -47.53 8.35 -30.37
N PRO A 33 -46.29 7.85 -30.17
CA PRO A 33 -45.49 8.28 -29.03
C PRO A 33 -44.86 9.64 -29.34
N GLU A 34 -45.08 10.62 -28.46
CA GLU A 34 -44.47 11.95 -28.56
C GLU A 34 -42.94 11.86 -28.39
N GLU A 35 -42.22 12.50 -29.31
CA GLU A 35 -40.79 12.81 -29.18
C GLU A 35 -40.62 13.88 -28.09
N ASP A 36 -39.98 13.50 -26.99
CA ASP A 36 -39.60 14.41 -25.91
C ASP A 36 -38.39 15.25 -26.34
N THR A 37 -38.66 16.39 -27.00
CA THR A 37 -37.64 17.41 -27.29
C THR A 37 -37.48 18.30 -26.06
N MET A 38 -36.49 18.00 -25.22
CA MET A 38 -36.02 18.92 -24.18
C MET A 38 -35.42 20.17 -24.84
N GLU A 39 -36.15 21.29 -24.81
CA GLU A 39 -35.58 22.62 -25.08
C GLU A 39 -34.68 23.03 -23.90
N PRO A 40 -33.49 23.62 -24.14
CA PRO A 40 -32.66 24.12 -23.05
C PRO A 40 -33.26 25.38 -22.41
N ASP A 41 -33.14 25.48 -21.08
CA ASP A 41 -33.60 26.61 -20.28
C ASP A 41 -33.00 27.96 -20.76
N PRO A 42 -33.76 29.08 -20.68
CA PRO A 42 -33.25 30.39 -21.05
C PRO A 42 -32.19 30.88 -20.07
N VAL A 43 -30.99 31.14 -20.58
CA VAL A 43 -29.89 31.76 -19.84
C VAL A 43 -30.27 33.20 -19.48
N THR A 44 -30.36 33.49 -18.18
CA THR A 44 -30.55 34.86 -17.69
C THR A 44 -29.18 35.54 -17.65
N PRO A 45 -28.98 36.73 -18.26
CA PRO A 45 -27.68 37.40 -18.22
C PRO A 45 -27.36 37.88 -16.79
N LEU A 46 -26.12 37.67 -16.37
CA LEU A 46 -25.55 38.21 -15.13
C LEU A 46 -25.65 39.76 -15.12
N PRO A 47 -25.95 40.39 -13.97
CA PRO A 47 -25.94 41.84 -13.87
C PRO A 47 -24.51 42.39 -14.01
N GLU A 48 -24.39 43.52 -14.72
CA GLU A 48 -23.12 44.25 -14.90
C GLU A 48 -22.51 44.67 -13.55
N PRO A 49 -21.17 44.73 -13.43
CA PRO A 49 -20.52 45.15 -12.19
C PRO A 49 -20.81 46.63 -11.94
N ALA A 50 -21.17 46.95 -10.69
CA ALA A 50 -21.34 48.33 -10.24
C ALA A 50 -20.01 49.10 -10.38
N GLU A 51 -20.06 50.27 -11.03
CA GLU A 51 -18.96 51.21 -11.03
C GLU A 51 -18.69 51.67 -9.59
N GLU A 52 -17.52 51.33 -9.04
CA GLU A 52 -17.03 51.91 -7.79
C GLU A 52 -16.74 53.39 -8.03
N GLU A 53 -17.53 54.27 -7.42
CA GLU A 53 -17.24 55.70 -7.39
C GLU A 53 -15.93 55.94 -6.63
N THR A 54 -14.92 56.43 -7.36
CA THR A 54 -13.67 56.95 -6.79
C THR A 54 -13.98 58.11 -5.85
N PRO A 55 -13.48 58.15 -4.60
CA PRO A 55 -13.69 59.31 -3.75
C PRO A 55 -12.86 60.49 -4.25
N VAL A 56 -13.54 61.63 -4.40
CA VAL A 56 -12.97 62.94 -4.70
C VAL A 56 -11.99 63.35 -3.59
N VAL A 57 -10.70 63.35 -3.88
CA VAL A 57 -9.69 64.00 -3.02
C VAL A 57 -9.78 65.51 -3.27
N THR A 58 -10.37 66.23 -2.31
CA THR A 58 -10.23 67.69 -2.21
C THR A 58 -8.84 68.01 -1.65
N GLU A 59 -7.95 68.56 -2.47
CA GLU A 59 -6.70 69.15 -1.98
C GLU A 59 -6.96 70.49 -1.28
N GLU A 60 -6.65 70.55 0.01
CA GLU A 60 -6.46 71.81 0.75
C GLU A 60 -4.95 72.12 0.88
N PRO A 61 -4.55 73.40 0.94
CA PRO A 61 -3.21 73.83 0.57
C PRO A 61 -2.16 73.55 1.65
N VAL A 62 -0.99 73.13 1.19
CA VAL A 62 0.23 72.87 1.95
C VAL A 62 0.67 74.14 2.71
N VAL A 63 0.66 74.09 4.04
CA VAL A 63 1.39 75.02 4.91
C VAL A 63 2.61 74.28 5.45
N ALA A 64 3.80 74.80 5.14
CA ALA A 64 5.06 74.28 5.62
C ALA A 64 5.26 74.67 7.09
N GLU A 65 5.43 73.67 7.97
CA GLU A 65 6.00 73.86 9.31
C GLU A 65 7.22 72.94 9.50
N GLU A 66 8.28 73.50 10.10
CA GLU A 66 9.60 72.91 10.31
C GLU A 66 9.60 71.78 11.38
N PRO A 67 10.63 70.92 11.45
CA PRO A 67 10.49 69.56 11.99
C PRO A 67 10.45 69.54 13.52
N VAL A 68 9.42 68.91 14.08
CA VAL A 68 9.36 68.51 15.49
C VAL A 68 10.00 67.13 15.61
N VAL A 69 11.11 67.06 16.34
CA VAL A 69 11.75 65.81 16.77
C VAL A 69 10.79 65.15 17.77
N ASP A 70 10.07 64.12 17.32
CA ASP A 70 9.27 63.28 18.21
C ASP A 70 9.87 61.87 18.29
N THR A 71 9.89 61.39 19.52
CA THR A 71 10.66 60.24 19.98
C THR A 71 10.15 58.94 19.38
N VAL A 72 11.08 58.11 18.88
CA VAL A 72 10.82 56.75 18.40
C VAL A 72 10.28 55.92 19.57
N VAL A 73 8.98 55.62 19.54
CA VAL A 73 8.40 54.49 20.26
C VAL A 73 8.79 53.26 19.42
N PRO A 74 9.46 52.23 19.98
CA PRO A 74 9.69 51.03 19.20
C PRO A 74 8.33 50.40 18.89
N GLU A 75 8.07 50.12 17.62
CA GLU A 75 6.96 49.26 17.23
C GLU A 75 7.14 47.92 17.95
N GLU A 76 6.16 47.56 18.78
CA GLU A 76 6.02 46.21 19.30
C GLU A 76 5.93 45.29 18.08
N THR A 77 6.99 44.52 17.84
CA THR A 77 6.96 43.42 16.87
C THR A 77 5.74 42.56 17.19
N PRO A 78 4.86 42.25 16.22
CA PRO A 78 3.73 41.37 16.50
C PRO A 78 4.30 40.08 17.07
N GLU A 79 3.91 39.75 18.31
CA GLU A 79 4.24 38.46 18.90
C GLU A 79 3.73 37.39 17.93
N VAL A 80 4.66 36.68 17.29
CA VAL A 80 4.34 35.41 16.68
C VAL A 80 3.81 34.57 17.82
N VAL A 81 2.50 34.33 17.84
CA VAL A 81 1.91 33.32 18.71
C VAL A 81 2.47 32.01 18.19
N VAL A 82 3.62 31.61 18.72
CA VAL A 82 4.12 30.25 18.61
C VAL A 82 3.13 29.45 19.44
N VAL A 83 2.10 28.92 18.78
CA VAL A 83 1.32 27.83 19.38
C VAL A 83 2.36 26.74 19.62
N PRO A 84 2.67 26.40 20.90
CA PRO A 84 3.59 25.31 21.15
C PRO A 84 3.03 24.06 20.47
N PRO A 85 3.87 23.19 19.87
CA PRO A 85 3.37 21.89 19.43
C PRO A 85 2.60 21.27 20.60
N VAL A 86 1.40 20.78 20.31
CA VAL A 86 0.62 20.03 21.30
C VAL A 86 1.45 18.78 21.54
N VAL A 87 2.01 18.67 22.73
CA VAL A 87 2.76 17.48 23.14
C VAL A 87 1.70 16.41 23.38
N GLY A 88 1.52 15.47 22.45
CA GLY A 88 0.72 14.26 22.68
C GLY A 88 1.39 13.40 23.74
N LEU A 89 0.58 12.77 24.58
CA LEU A 89 0.91 11.78 25.63
C LEU A 89 -0.37 11.37 26.42
N ALA A 90 -1.57 11.68 25.94
CA ALA A 90 -2.81 11.44 26.67
C ALA A 90 -3.57 10.22 26.12
N LEU A 91 -2.93 9.06 26.10
CA LEU A 91 -3.61 7.79 25.78
C LEU A 91 -4.72 7.53 26.82
N GLU A 92 -5.98 7.65 26.40
CA GLU A 92 -7.15 7.38 27.24
C GLU A 92 -7.67 5.98 26.96
N TYR A 93 -7.50 5.07 27.92
CA TYR A 93 -8.30 3.85 27.99
C TYR A 93 -9.58 4.14 28.76
N ASN A 94 -10.69 4.31 28.04
CA ASN A 94 -11.99 4.65 28.62
C ASN A 94 -12.72 3.45 29.25
N GLY A 95 -12.11 2.25 29.23
CA GLY A 95 -12.71 1.01 29.70
C GLY A 95 -13.46 0.21 28.62
N ASP A 96 -13.50 0.71 27.38
CA ASP A 96 -13.98 0.03 26.19
C ASP A 96 -12.82 -0.67 25.46
N THR A 97 -13.06 -1.24 24.29
CA THR A 97 -12.05 -2.00 23.51
C THR A 97 -11.09 -1.10 22.73
N THR A 98 -11.03 0.20 23.04
CA THR A 98 -10.31 1.22 22.26
C THR A 98 -9.42 2.08 23.16
N ILE A 99 -8.20 2.34 22.70
CA ILE A 99 -7.27 3.33 23.26
C ILE A 99 -7.23 4.54 22.29
N SER A 100 -7.26 5.77 22.81
CA SER A 100 -7.20 6.98 21.97
C SER A 100 -6.12 7.97 22.42
N GLY A 101 -5.30 8.50 21.49
CA GLY A 101 -4.26 9.52 21.76
C GLY A 101 -4.77 10.96 21.67
N GLY A 102 -5.56 11.26 20.64
CA GLY A 102 -6.25 12.54 20.50
C GLY A 102 -5.53 13.50 19.57
N ALA A 103 -4.92 14.55 20.12
CA ALA A 103 -4.27 15.59 19.32
C ALA A 103 -2.87 15.87 19.84
N GLY A 104 -1.93 16.12 18.92
CA GLY A 104 -0.51 16.22 19.19
C GLY A 104 0.20 14.88 19.09
N ASP A 105 1.52 14.92 18.94
CA ASP A 105 2.36 13.75 18.70
C ASP A 105 2.33 12.78 19.91
N ASP A 106 1.63 11.65 19.77
CA ASP A 106 1.45 10.61 20.78
C ASP A 106 2.46 9.46 20.62
N THR A 107 2.67 8.68 21.68
CA THR A 107 3.60 7.54 21.65
C THR A 107 3.04 6.36 22.44
N LEU A 108 2.98 5.21 21.78
CA LEU A 108 2.64 3.91 22.35
C LEU A 108 3.77 2.93 22.05
N LEU A 109 4.39 2.37 23.08
CA LEU A 109 5.45 1.36 22.92
C LEU A 109 5.00 0.04 23.54
N GLY A 110 5.25 -1.07 22.83
CA GLY A 110 4.73 -2.40 23.11
C GLY A 110 5.73 -3.37 23.74
N ASP A 111 6.63 -2.89 24.61
CA ASP A 111 7.48 -3.79 25.40
C ASP A 111 6.60 -4.71 26.29
N PRO A 112 6.88 -6.02 26.41
CA PRO A 112 6.20 -6.94 27.34
C PRO A 112 6.19 -6.51 28.82
N ASP A 113 6.94 -5.48 29.22
CA ASP A 113 6.88 -4.87 30.56
C ASP A 113 5.97 -3.61 30.65
N ASP A 114 5.34 -3.16 29.56
CA ASP A 114 4.50 -1.96 29.52
C ASP A 114 2.99 -2.29 29.60
N GLU A 115 2.32 -1.80 30.65
CA GLU A 115 0.93 -2.16 31.02
C GLU A 115 -0.13 -1.68 30.00
N VAL A 116 0.25 -0.85 29.02
CA VAL A 116 -0.68 -0.20 28.08
C VAL A 116 -1.03 -1.10 26.89
N ALA A 117 -0.08 -1.92 26.43
CA ALA A 117 -0.30 -2.83 25.30
C ALA A 117 -1.02 -4.13 25.70
N GLU A 118 -0.97 -4.56 26.97
CA GLU A 118 -1.61 -5.82 27.42
C GLU A 118 -3.00 -5.64 28.05
N VAL A 119 -3.71 -4.56 27.74
CA VAL A 119 -5.06 -4.36 28.29
C VAL A 119 -6.02 -5.39 27.66
N LEU A 120 -6.32 -6.44 28.42
CA LEU A 120 -7.22 -7.52 28.01
C LEU A 120 -8.56 -6.97 27.48
N GLY A 121 -8.76 -7.08 26.16
CA GLY A 121 -9.98 -6.66 25.48
C GLY A 121 -9.82 -5.45 24.56
N THR A 122 -8.66 -4.79 24.52
CA THR A 122 -8.38 -3.80 23.47
C THR A 122 -8.31 -4.51 22.11
N THR A 123 -9.05 -4.00 21.15
CA THR A 123 -9.05 -4.45 19.75
C THR A 123 -8.72 -3.31 18.79
N GLN A 124 -8.67 -2.07 19.28
CA GLN A 124 -8.42 -0.88 18.47
C GLN A 124 -7.56 0.16 19.20
N ILE A 125 -6.66 0.81 18.48
CA ILE A 125 -5.90 2.00 18.92
C ILE A 125 -6.12 3.09 17.87
N ASP A 126 -6.51 4.28 18.32
CA ASP A 126 -6.71 5.46 17.47
C ASP A 126 -5.79 6.59 17.97
N LEU A 127 -4.67 6.84 17.28
CA LEU A 127 -3.65 7.82 17.74
C LEU A 127 -4.14 9.26 17.53
N GLY A 128 -4.72 9.57 16.37
CA GLY A 128 -5.55 10.77 16.17
C GLY A 128 -4.90 11.76 15.23
N ALA A 129 -4.55 12.95 15.71
CA ALA A 129 -3.89 13.95 14.89
C ALA A 129 -2.54 14.31 15.52
N GLY A 130 -1.48 14.39 14.74
CA GLY A 130 -0.12 14.49 15.26
C GLY A 130 0.79 13.54 14.50
N ASN A 131 2.10 13.65 14.71
CA ASN A 131 3.03 12.66 14.19
C ASN A 131 3.26 11.61 15.28
N ASP A 132 2.57 10.49 15.17
CA ASP A 132 2.43 9.51 16.23
C ASP A 132 3.39 8.32 16.04
N LEU A 133 3.74 7.65 17.15
CA LEU A 133 4.56 6.45 17.15
C LEU A 133 3.83 5.33 17.88
N ALA A 134 3.55 4.22 17.20
CA ALA A 134 3.00 3.01 17.82
C ALA A 134 3.83 1.78 17.50
N GLN A 135 4.28 1.08 18.54
CA GLN A 135 4.81 -0.28 18.44
C GLN A 135 3.90 -1.20 19.23
N VAL A 136 3.33 -2.22 18.58
CA VAL A 136 2.31 -3.09 19.17
C VAL A 136 2.64 -4.56 18.96
N SER A 137 2.42 -5.39 19.97
CA SER A 137 2.76 -6.82 19.95
C SER A 137 1.53 -7.73 20.13
N LEU A 138 0.34 -7.21 19.86
CA LEU A 138 -0.93 -7.94 20.04
C LEU A 138 -1.47 -8.50 18.73
N ASP A 139 -1.86 -9.78 18.76
CA ASP A 139 -2.63 -10.42 17.71
C ASP A 139 -4.01 -9.74 17.52
N ALA A 140 -4.42 -9.58 16.26
CA ALA A 140 -5.74 -9.09 15.84
C ALA A 140 -6.11 -7.70 16.37
N LEU A 141 -5.12 -6.82 16.46
CA LEU A 141 -5.26 -5.41 16.83
C LEU A 141 -5.35 -4.53 15.58
N THR A 142 -6.27 -3.56 15.58
CA THR A 142 -6.28 -2.48 14.60
C THR A 142 -5.63 -1.22 15.19
N VAL A 143 -4.64 -0.66 14.50
CA VAL A 143 -4.01 0.61 14.85
C VAL A 143 -4.29 1.62 13.73
N ASN A 144 -4.84 2.77 14.08
CA ASN A 144 -5.03 3.90 13.17
C ASN A 144 -4.13 5.04 13.62
N GLY A 145 -3.23 5.49 12.74
CA GLY A 145 -2.39 6.67 12.92
C GLY A 145 -3.24 7.94 12.92
N GLY A 146 -3.83 8.26 11.77
CA GLY A 146 -4.80 9.33 11.61
C GLY A 146 -4.24 10.49 10.79
N ASP A 147 -4.34 11.73 11.27
CA ASP A 147 -3.82 12.89 10.54
C ASP A 147 -2.38 13.20 11.01
N GLY A 148 -1.39 13.09 10.14
CA GLY A 148 0.01 13.41 10.42
C GLY A 148 0.93 12.34 9.86
N ASN A 149 2.24 12.49 10.09
CA ASN A 149 3.22 11.51 9.60
C ASN A 149 3.53 10.53 10.73
N ASP A 150 2.93 9.35 10.65
CA ASP A 150 2.92 8.36 11.71
C ASP A 150 3.96 7.25 11.49
N THR A 151 4.33 6.57 12.56
CA THR A 151 5.19 5.38 12.51
C THR A 151 4.51 4.24 13.26
N LEU A 152 4.04 3.24 12.53
CA LEU A 152 3.26 2.12 13.06
C LEU A 152 4.01 0.80 12.82
N GLU A 153 4.31 0.08 13.89
CA GLU A 153 5.06 -1.17 13.85
C GLU A 153 4.32 -2.29 14.58
N GLY A 154 3.98 -3.34 13.84
CA GLY A 154 3.48 -4.61 14.37
C GLY A 154 4.65 -5.52 14.70
N LEU A 155 4.91 -5.76 15.99
CA LEU A 155 6.02 -6.58 16.49
C LEU A 155 5.71 -8.09 16.51
N ALA A 156 4.44 -8.47 16.47
CA ALA A 156 4.01 -9.87 16.46
C ALA A 156 2.56 -10.01 16.00
N GLY A 157 2.27 -11.13 15.31
CA GLY A 157 0.93 -11.53 14.95
C GLY A 157 0.27 -10.71 13.85
N ASN A 158 -0.98 -11.06 13.57
CA ASN A 158 -1.81 -10.45 12.53
C ASN A 158 -2.26 -9.07 13.00
N ALA A 159 -1.67 -7.99 12.47
CA ALA A 159 -2.09 -6.62 12.78
C ALA A 159 -2.80 -5.99 11.58
N THR A 160 -3.75 -5.09 11.86
CA THR A 160 -4.22 -4.11 10.87
C THR A 160 -3.60 -2.77 11.23
N LEU A 161 -2.72 -2.24 10.39
CA LEU A 161 -2.10 -0.93 10.58
C LEU A 161 -2.59 0.00 9.47
N ASN A 162 -3.18 1.12 9.86
CA ASN A 162 -3.68 2.15 8.95
C ASN A 162 -2.91 3.44 9.24
N GLY A 163 -2.14 3.93 8.27
CA GLY A 163 -1.38 5.18 8.35
C GLY A 163 -2.34 6.37 8.46
N GLY A 164 -3.10 6.61 7.40
CA GLY A 164 -4.12 7.65 7.36
C GLY A 164 -3.70 8.78 6.41
N VAL A 165 -3.79 10.02 6.88
CA VAL A 165 -3.41 11.18 6.06
C VAL A 165 -2.05 11.67 6.50
N GLY A 166 -1.05 11.52 5.64
CA GLY A 166 0.31 11.97 5.86
C GLY A 166 1.32 11.05 5.18
N ASP A 167 2.61 11.37 5.30
CA ASP A 167 3.64 10.46 4.81
C ASP A 167 4.00 9.50 5.95
N ASP A 168 3.50 8.27 5.90
CA ASP A 168 3.54 7.31 7.02
C ASP A 168 4.62 6.23 6.85
N VAL A 169 5.02 5.63 7.97
CA VAL A 169 5.92 4.47 8.01
C VAL A 169 5.22 3.30 8.66
N LEU A 170 4.93 2.25 7.89
CA LEU A 170 4.22 1.06 8.35
C LEU A 170 5.16 -0.14 8.26
N SER A 171 5.27 -0.88 9.35
CA SER A 171 6.01 -2.14 9.39
C SER A 171 5.14 -3.25 9.97
N GLY A 172 4.92 -4.29 9.19
CA GLY A 172 4.15 -5.46 9.60
C GLY A 172 4.88 -6.76 9.32
N ASN A 173 4.37 -7.83 9.91
CA ASN A 173 4.83 -9.18 9.65
C ASN A 173 3.78 -9.94 8.83
N GLU A 174 3.85 -11.26 8.87
CA GLU A 174 2.89 -12.17 8.26
C GLU A 174 1.44 -11.93 8.72
N GLU A 175 0.50 -12.27 7.85
CA GLU A 175 -0.94 -12.19 8.09
C GLU A 175 -1.45 -10.79 8.49
N SER A 176 -0.73 -9.75 8.08
CA SER A 176 -1.07 -8.36 8.39
C SER A 176 -1.87 -7.68 7.27
N LEU A 177 -2.64 -6.65 7.61
CA LEU A 177 -3.22 -5.70 6.67
C LEU A 177 -2.56 -4.34 6.91
N LEU A 178 -1.86 -3.82 5.91
CA LEU A 178 -1.19 -2.53 5.97
C LEU A 178 -1.85 -1.59 4.95
N GLU A 179 -2.43 -0.49 5.42
CA GLU A 179 -3.09 0.53 4.60
C GLU A 179 -2.37 1.87 4.82
N GLY A 180 -1.67 2.41 3.82
CA GLY A 180 -1.03 3.73 3.90
C GLY A 180 -2.07 4.86 3.87
N GLU A 181 -3.05 4.71 2.97
CA GLU A 181 -4.11 5.68 2.65
C GLU A 181 -3.63 6.86 1.79
N ALA A 182 -3.32 8.03 2.35
CA ALA A 182 -3.06 9.23 1.54
C ALA A 182 -1.78 9.94 1.97
N GLY A 183 -0.83 10.05 1.04
CA GLY A 183 0.50 10.61 1.25
C GLY A 183 1.54 9.66 0.69
N ASN A 184 2.83 9.97 0.84
CA ASN A 184 3.89 9.09 0.31
C ASN A 184 4.37 8.16 1.43
N ASP A 185 3.92 6.93 1.38
CA ASP A 185 4.07 5.98 2.47
C ASP A 185 5.27 5.06 2.25
N SER A 186 5.87 4.63 3.36
CA SER A 186 6.94 3.64 3.40
C SER A 186 6.44 2.40 4.13
N ILE A 187 6.18 1.33 3.40
CA ILE A 187 5.59 0.11 3.95
C ILE A 187 6.59 -1.05 3.84
N THR A 188 6.93 -1.66 4.97
CA THR A 188 7.78 -2.85 5.04
C THR A 188 6.99 -4.05 5.53
N VAL A 189 7.14 -5.18 4.84
CA VAL A 189 6.63 -6.48 5.26
C VAL A 189 7.78 -7.47 5.42
N GLY A 190 7.98 -7.94 6.66
CA GLY A 190 8.86 -9.05 6.98
C GLY A 190 8.14 -10.38 6.86
N LEU A 191 8.71 -11.33 6.11
CA LEU A 191 8.26 -12.73 6.08
C LEU A 191 9.26 -13.61 6.84
N ASP A 192 8.85 -14.15 7.98
CA ASP A 192 9.69 -14.90 8.93
C ASP A 192 9.75 -16.39 8.54
N PHE A 193 10.89 -16.84 8.00
CA PHE A 193 11.08 -18.27 7.66
C PHE A 193 11.76 -19.05 8.80
N PRO A 194 11.41 -20.34 9.05
CA PRO A 194 10.52 -21.20 8.28
C PRO A 194 9.05 -21.16 8.73
N PHE A 195 8.15 -21.13 7.74
CA PHE A 195 6.72 -21.34 7.95
C PHE A 195 6.42 -22.74 8.50
N GLU A 196 5.87 -22.81 9.72
CA GLU A 196 5.25 -24.03 10.28
C GLU A 196 3.73 -23.83 10.43
N GLY A 197 2.95 -23.73 9.33
CA GLY A 197 1.50 -23.50 9.48
C GLY A 197 0.67 -23.31 8.21
N ASP A 198 -0.63 -23.11 8.41
CA ASP A 198 -1.61 -22.65 7.42
C ASP A 198 -1.40 -21.13 7.33
N THR A 199 -0.72 -20.65 6.29
CA THR A 199 -0.29 -19.25 6.18
C THR A 199 -1.47 -18.36 5.84
N GLY A 200 -1.83 -17.43 6.72
CA GLY A 200 -2.60 -16.27 6.34
C GLY A 200 -1.85 -15.42 5.34
N GLU A 201 -2.60 -14.60 4.62
CA GLU A 201 -2.09 -13.70 3.59
C GLU A 201 -1.85 -12.32 4.18
N THR A 202 -0.69 -11.72 3.90
CA THR A 202 -0.46 -10.29 4.14
C THR A 202 -0.98 -9.48 2.96
N THR A 203 -1.74 -8.43 3.25
CA THR A 203 -2.22 -7.47 2.24
C THR A 203 -1.61 -6.09 2.52
N VAL A 204 -1.03 -5.49 1.49
CA VAL A 204 -0.50 -4.12 1.50
C VAL A 204 -1.27 -3.29 0.48
N LEU A 205 -1.82 -2.16 0.93
CA LEU A 205 -2.50 -1.16 0.12
C LEU A 205 -1.86 0.19 0.44
N ALA A 206 -0.92 0.67 -0.38
CA ALA A 206 -0.23 1.92 -0.05
C ALA A 206 -1.15 3.14 -0.22
N GLY A 207 -1.75 3.35 -1.39
CA GLY A 207 -2.90 4.24 -1.55
C GLY A 207 -2.68 5.37 -2.54
N ASP A 208 -3.02 6.60 -2.18
CA ASP A 208 -2.77 7.79 -3.00
C ASP A 208 -1.40 8.37 -2.62
N GLY A 209 -0.40 8.36 -3.51
CA GLY A 209 0.95 8.76 -3.16
C GLY A 209 2.01 8.23 -4.11
N ASP A 210 3.24 8.74 -4.02
CA ASP A 210 4.39 8.05 -4.60
C ASP A 210 4.99 7.15 -3.51
N ASP A 211 4.55 5.89 -3.43
CA ASP A 211 4.80 5.02 -2.29
C ASP A 211 6.05 4.14 -2.45
N VAL A 212 6.57 3.65 -1.32
CA VAL A 212 7.66 2.67 -1.27
C VAL A 212 7.19 1.44 -0.50
N ILE A 213 7.12 0.30 -1.18
CA ILE A 213 6.74 -0.98 -0.60
C ILE A 213 7.93 -1.93 -0.63
N THR A 214 8.46 -2.27 0.54
CA THR A 214 9.54 -3.26 0.71
C THR A 214 8.98 -4.58 1.22
N ILE A 215 9.26 -5.66 0.49
CA ILE A 215 8.87 -7.02 0.87
C ILE A 215 10.13 -7.83 1.09
N GLU A 216 10.38 -8.19 2.35
CA GLU A 216 11.52 -9.00 2.76
C GLU A 216 11.12 -10.48 2.77
N SER A 217 11.83 -11.31 2.01
CA SER A 217 11.48 -12.73 1.84
C SER A 217 12.72 -13.62 1.73
N GLY A 218 12.78 -14.67 2.54
CA GLY A 218 13.73 -15.77 2.38
C GLY A 218 13.33 -16.72 1.25
N ILE A 219 14.24 -16.98 0.31
CA ILE A 219 14.02 -17.92 -0.79
C ILE A 219 14.87 -19.17 -0.59
N ARG A 220 14.19 -20.33 -0.47
CA ARG A 220 14.80 -21.65 -0.29
C ARG A 220 14.25 -22.66 -1.30
N ALA A 221 14.92 -23.81 -1.40
CA ALA A 221 14.68 -24.84 -2.41
C ALA A 221 13.34 -25.61 -2.32
N PHE A 222 12.49 -25.36 -1.32
CA PHE A 222 11.26 -26.14 -1.10
C PHE A 222 10.18 -25.33 -0.35
N ASN A 223 9.90 -24.11 -0.79
CA ASN A 223 8.80 -23.33 -0.23
C ASN A 223 7.48 -23.91 -0.77
N ASP A 224 6.73 -24.60 0.10
CA ASP A 224 5.38 -25.08 -0.20
C ASP A 224 4.46 -23.87 -0.47
N GLU A 225 3.61 -24.04 -1.46
CA GLU A 225 2.77 -23.04 -2.13
C GLU A 225 1.84 -22.28 -1.16
N GLY A 226 2.23 -21.06 -0.77
CA GLY A 226 1.37 -20.09 -0.08
C GLY A 226 1.44 -18.73 -0.78
N GLU A 227 0.29 -18.10 -1.05
CA GLU A 227 0.26 -16.65 -1.33
C GLU A 227 0.54 -15.94 -0.02
N LEU A 228 1.72 -15.33 0.08
CA LEU A 228 2.21 -14.74 1.32
C LEU A 228 1.94 -13.23 1.35
N VAL A 229 2.07 -12.55 0.20
CA VAL A 229 1.91 -11.10 0.11
C VAL A 229 1.16 -10.71 -1.15
N ARG A 230 0.12 -9.89 -0.96
CA ARG A 230 -0.55 -9.12 -2.01
C ARG A 230 -0.28 -7.64 -1.78
N ALA A 231 0.37 -6.97 -2.73
CA ALA A 231 0.73 -5.56 -2.62
C ALA A 231 0.12 -4.74 -3.76
N SER A 232 -0.49 -3.61 -3.41
CA SER A 232 -0.98 -2.58 -4.33
C SER A 232 -0.28 -1.26 -3.98
N GLY A 233 0.27 -0.60 -4.99
CA GLY A 233 0.83 0.75 -4.85
C GLY A 233 -0.29 1.79 -4.80
N GLY A 234 -1.26 1.65 -5.69
CA GLY A 234 -2.41 2.52 -5.77
C GLY A 234 -2.24 3.58 -6.84
N ALA A 235 -2.28 4.85 -6.46
CA ALA A 235 -2.24 5.98 -7.37
C ALA A 235 -1.00 6.85 -7.15
N GLY A 236 -0.12 6.87 -8.12
CA GLY A 236 1.10 7.69 -8.12
C GLY A 236 2.24 6.88 -8.73
N ALA A 237 3.48 7.31 -8.52
CA ALA A 237 4.65 6.60 -9.00
C ALA A 237 5.27 5.77 -7.88
N ASP A 238 4.96 4.48 -7.86
CA ASP A 238 5.29 3.61 -6.74
C ASP A 238 6.59 2.85 -6.96
N THR A 239 7.25 2.49 -5.86
CA THR A 239 8.45 1.65 -5.88
C THR A 239 8.21 0.39 -5.07
N PHE A 240 8.23 -0.75 -5.75
CA PHE A 240 8.21 -2.08 -5.14
C PHE A 240 9.64 -2.60 -5.03
N THR A 241 10.13 -2.81 -3.82
CA THR A 241 11.43 -3.40 -3.53
C THR A 241 11.24 -4.81 -3.00
N LEU A 242 11.73 -5.80 -3.74
CA LEU A 242 11.75 -7.19 -3.29
C LEU A 242 13.13 -7.50 -2.73
N GLU A 243 13.24 -7.58 -1.40
CA GLU A 243 14.46 -7.98 -0.71
C GLU A 243 14.44 -9.49 -0.50
N LEU A 244 15.19 -10.21 -1.34
CA LEU A 244 15.16 -11.66 -1.41
C LEU A 244 16.45 -12.24 -0.82
N GLU A 245 16.35 -12.84 0.38
CA GLU A 245 17.48 -13.54 1.00
C GLU A 245 17.60 -14.95 0.44
N ILE A 246 18.69 -15.23 -0.29
CA ILE A 246 18.92 -16.54 -0.91
C ILE A 246 19.62 -17.45 0.09
N GLU A 247 18.99 -18.58 0.40
CA GLU A 247 19.64 -19.64 1.19
C GLU A 247 20.15 -20.79 0.34
N ASP A 248 21.34 -21.27 0.72
CA ASP A 248 21.97 -22.39 0.04
C ASP A 248 21.42 -23.73 0.48
N GLU A 249 20.99 -24.50 -0.51
CA GLU A 249 20.46 -25.83 -0.31
C GLU A 249 21.45 -26.88 -0.85
N PRO A 250 21.96 -27.78 0.02
CA PRO A 250 23.05 -28.67 -0.34
C PRO A 250 22.61 -29.70 -1.39
N LEU A 251 23.54 -30.08 -2.28
CA LEU A 251 23.29 -31.14 -3.27
C LEU A 251 22.80 -32.44 -2.62
N VAL A 252 21.64 -32.92 -3.07
CA VAL A 252 21.09 -34.20 -2.61
C VAL A 252 21.52 -35.32 -3.57
N VAL A 253 22.23 -36.33 -3.04
CA VAL A 253 22.76 -37.46 -3.82
C VAL A 253 21.65 -38.34 -4.43
N ASP A 254 20.50 -38.44 -3.74
CA ASP A 254 19.34 -39.24 -4.11
C ASP A 254 18.05 -38.39 -4.03
N GLY A 255 18.04 -37.22 -4.68
CA GLY A 255 16.93 -36.25 -4.64
C GLY A 255 16.71 -35.53 -5.98
N PRO A 256 15.74 -34.59 -6.05
CA PRO A 256 15.60 -33.72 -7.19
C PRO A 256 16.92 -32.96 -7.42
N THR A 257 17.30 -32.79 -8.68
CA THR A 257 18.53 -32.08 -9.06
C THR A 257 18.31 -30.60 -9.31
N THR A 258 17.07 -30.14 -9.20
CA THR A 258 16.60 -28.76 -9.34
C THR A 258 15.51 -28.55 -8.31
N ALA A 259 15.46 -27.35 -7.75
CA ALA A 259 14.45 -26.91 -6.81
C ALA A 259 13.58 -25.82 -7.43
N GLU A 260 12.28 -25.85 -7.14
CA GLU A 260 11.33 -24.82 -7.57
C GLU A 260 10.79 -24.18 -6.29
N SER A 261 10.74 -22.85 -6.30
CA SER A 261 10.24 -22.03 -5.21
C SER A 261 9.27 -21.00 -5.76
N SER A 262 8.30 -20.60 -4.95
CA SER A 262 7.49 -19.42 -5.21
C SER A 262 7.68 -18.51 -4.01
N THR A 263 7.95 -17.24 -4.27
CA THR A 263 8.04 -16.22 -3.21
C THR A 263 6.69 -15.99 -2.53
N GLY A 264 5.59 -16.38 -3.16
CA GLY A 264 4.25 -16.03 -2.69
C GLY A 264 3.89 -14.55 -2.85
N ILE A 265 4.74 -13.75 -3.52
CA ILE A 265 4.55 -12.31 -3.72
C ILE A 265 3.72 -12.06 -4.98
N ARG A 266 2.69 -11.22 -4.83
CA ARG A 266 1.88 -10.68 -5.92
C ARG A 266 1.82 -9.15 -5.83
N ILE A 267 2.28 -8.47 -6.87
CA ILE A 267 2.02 -7.04 -7.07
C ILE A 267 0.75 -6.92 -7.93
N LEU A 268 -0.24 -6.15 -7.50
CA LEU A 268 -1.61 -6.21 -8.00
C LEU A 268 -1.96 -5.21 -9.11
N ASP A 269 -1.27 -4.07 -9.17
CA ASP A 269 -1.68 -2.91 -9.97
C ASP A 269 -0.54 -2.21 -10.73
N PHE A 270 0.63 -2.85 -10.85
CA PHE A 270 1.83 -2.27 -11.45
C PHE A 270 1.60 -1.61 -12.82
N ASP A 271 1.89 -0.32 -12.92
CA ASP A 271 1.95 0.45 -14.17
C ASP A 271 3.42 0.69 -14.57
N ALA A 272 3.87 -0.02 -15.60
CA ALA A 272 5.24 0.04 -16.08
C ALA A 272 5.66 1.42 -16.65
N ALA A 273 4.74 2.37 -16.81
CA ALA A 273 5.03 3.74 -17.24
C ALA A 273 5.41 4.68 -16.10
N GLU A 274 4.98 4.38 -14.86
CA GLU A 274 5.25 5.21 -13.67
C GLU A 274 5.96 4.46 -12.55
N ASP A 275 5.64 3.18 -12.35
CA ASP A 275 6.16 2.39 -11.24
C ASP A 275 7.56 1.82 -11.50
N ILE A 276 8.24 1.52 -10.40
CA ILE A 276 9.57 0.91 -10.37
C ILE A 276 9.50 -0.41 -9.62
N LEU A 277 10.02 -1.47 -10.25
CA LEU A 277 10.26 -2.75 -9.60
C LEU A 277 11.76 -2.93 -9.36
N GLN A 278 12.16 -3.02 -8.09
CA GLN A 278 13.51 -3.28 -7.65
C GLN A 278 13.63 -4.68 -7.06
N ILE A 279 14.74 -5.35 -7.33
CA ILE A 279 15.09 -6.62 -6.71
C ILE A 279 16.45 -6.47 -6.05
N GLU A 280 16.48 -6.69 -4.74
CA GLU A 280 17.67 -6.76 -3.93
C GLU A 280 17.89 -8.22 -3.53
N LEU A 281 19.07 -8.76 -3.85
CA LEU A 281 19.43 -10.13 -3.50
C LEU A 281 20.43 -10.11 -2.36
N SER A 282 20.03 -10.61 -1.20
CA SER A 282 20.88 -10.75 -0.02
C SER A 282 21.20 -12.22 0.24
N ARG A 283 22.21 -12.47 1.10
CA ARG A 283 22.67 -13.83 1.42
C ARG A 283 23.16 -13.91 2.86
N PRO A 284 22.88 -15.02 3.58
CA PRO A 284 23.38 -15.20 4.93
C PRO A 284 24.89 -15.51 4.92
N GLU A 285 25.52 -15.33 6.09
CA GLU A 285 26.96 -15.61 6.24
C GLU A 285 27.30 -17.06 5.89
N GLY A 286 28.19 -17.23 4.92
CA GLY A 286 28.67 -18.54 4.48
C GLY A 286 27.93 -19.14 3.28
N ALA A 287 26.88 -18.47 2.78
CA ALA A 287 26.25 -18.82 1.52
C ALA A 287 27.13 -18.46 0.30
N GLU A 288 26.93 -19.18 -0.79
CA GLU A 288 27.62 -19.04 -2.06
C GLU A 288 27.06 -17.86 -2.86
N ASP A 289 27.94 -16.88 -3.06
CA ASP A 289 28.26 -16.20 -4.32
C ASP A 289 27.40 -16.38 -5.60
N ARG A 290 26.06 -16.22 -5.63
CA ARG A 290 25.24 -16.58 -6.82
C ARG A 290 24.25 -15.52 -7.32
N GLU A 291 24.55 -14.96 -8.49
CA GLU A 291 23.62 -14.12 -9.26
C GLU A 291 22.64 -14.98 -10.08
N PRO A 292 21.47 -14.43 -10.47
CA PRO A 292 20.58 -15.09 -11.42
C PRO A 292 21.31 -15.38 -12.73
N SER A 293 21.29 -16.65 -13.18
CA SER A 293 21.85 -17.05 -14.47
C SER A 293 20.90 -16.74 -15.63
N ASP A 294 19.60 -16.66 -15.36
CA ASP A 294 18.58 -16.24 -16.31
C ASP A 294 17.39 -15.58 -15.58
N VAL A 295 16.67 -14.71 -16.30
CA VAL A 295 15.42 -14.09 -15.84
C VAL A 295 14.39 -14.22 -16.95
N THR A 296 13.32 -14.95 -16.69
CA THR A 296 12.28 -15.21 -17.68
C THR A 296 10.96 -14.53 -17.31
N PHE A 297 10.20 -14.15 -18.33
CA PHE A 297 8.93 -13.43 -18.20
C PHE A 297 7.85 -14.22 -18.93
N THR A 298 6.86 -14.71 -18.18
CA THR A 298 5.74 -15.47 -18.74
C THR A 298 4.45 -14.68 -18.56
N ARG A 299 3.96 -14.09 -19.65
CA ARG A 299 2.70 -13.34 -19.67
C ARG A 299 1.50 -14.27 -19.71
N GLU A 300 0.54 -14.04 -18.82
CA GLU A 300 -0.78 -14.67 -18.84
C GLU A 300 -1.89 -13.60 -18.89
N ASP A 301 -2.64 -13.59 -20.00
CA ASP A 301 -3.70 -12.60 -20.26
C ASP A 301 -5.10 -13.05 -19.75
N GLY A 302 -5.17 -14.09 -18.90
CA GLY A 302 -6.38 -14.88 -18.61
C GLY A 302 -7.25 -14.45 -17.41
N GLU A 303 -8.26 -15.28 -17.08
CA GLU A 303 -9.27 -15.12 -15.98
C GLU A 303 -8.69 -15.30 -14.56
N ALA A 304 -7.46 -14.85 -14.31
CA ALA A 304 -6.91 -14.83 -12.97
C ALA A 304 -7.68 -13.83 -12.08
N GLU A 305 -7.65 -14.06 -10.77
CA GLU A 305 -8.41 -13.28 -9.78
C GLU A 305 -8.22 -11.76 -9.91
N PHE A 306 -7.00 -11.34 -10.24
CA PHE A 306 -6.61 -9.93 -10.37
C PHE A 306 -6.35 -9.51 -11.83
N GLY A 307 -6.89 -10.25 -12.80
CA GLY A 307 -6.66 -9.97 -14.22
C GLY A 307 -5.27 -10.40 -14.70
N PRO A 308 -4.79 -9.84 -15.82
CA PRO A 308 -3.64 -10.39 -16.51
C PRO A 308 -2.34 -10.09 -15.74
N PHE A 309 -1.42 -11.05 -15.68
CA PHE A 309 -0.15 -10.93 -14.97
C PHE A 309 1.05 -11.38 -15.79
N THR A 310 2.24 -11.00 -15.35
CA THR A 310 3.51 -11.58 -15.80
C THR A 310 4.13 -12.32 -14.64
N GLU A 311 4.37 -13.62 -14.79
CA GLU A 311 5.23 -14.37 -13.88
C GLU A 311 6.68 -14.05 -14.22
N VAL A 312 7.43 -13.55 -13.23
CA VAL A 312 8.86 -13.30 -13.34
C VAL A 312 9.56 -14.45 -12.64
N THR A 313 10.37 -15.21 -13.38
CA THR A 313 11.13 -16.34 -12.85
C THR A 313 12.61 -16.01 -12.85
N LEU A 314 13.24 -16.08 -11.67
CA LEU A 314 14.68 -15.98 -11.48
C LEU A 314 15.27 -17.39 -11.44
N VAL A 315 16.26 -17.66 -12.28
CA VAL A 315 16.95 -18.95 -12.34
C VAL A 315 18.34 -18.82 -11.74
N PHE A 316 18.68 -19.71 -10.81
CA PHE A 316 20.00 -19.75 -10.19
C PHE A 316 20.69 -21.07 -10.52
N ASP A 317 21.87 -20.97 -11.13
CA ASP A 317 22.69 -22.14 -11.41
C ASP A 317 23.18 -22.80 -10.10
N GLY A 318 23.29 -24.13 -10.16
CA GLY A 318 23.87 -24.91 -9.07
C GLY A 318 25.39 -24.92 -9.14
N THR A 319 26.02 -25.28 -8.03
CA THR A 319 27.47 -25.39 -7.90
C THR A 319 27.89 -26.82 -7.58
N ASP A 320 29.16 -27.02 -7.24
CA ASP A 320 29.67 -28.31 -6.79
C ASP A 320 29.09 -28.74 -5.43
N THR A 321 28.44 -27.82 -4.71
CA THR A 321 27.99 -27.99 -3.32
C THR A 321 26.54 -27.58 -3.10
N VAL A 322 25.98 -26.71 -3.96
CA VAL A 322 24.63 -26.15 -3.84
C VAL A 322 23.76 -26.53 -5.05
N MET A 323 22.49 -26.84 -4.82
CA MET A 323 21.54 -27.17 -5.89
C MET A 323 21.17 -25.94 -6.74
N PRO A 324 20.93 -26.12 -8.06
CA PRO A 324 20.24 -25.11 -8.84
C PRO A 324 18.80 -24.97 -8.32
N PHE A 325 18.29 -23.75 -8.33
CA PHE A 325 16.89 -23.50 -8.01
C PHE A 325 16.32 -22.37 -8.85
N GLU A 326 15.01 -22.38 -9.01
CA GLU A 326 14.24 -21.35 -9.70
C GLU A 326 13.21 -20.80 -8.70
N THR A 327 12.98 -19.50 -8.72
CA THR A 327 11.96 -18.84 -7.90
C THR A 327 11.12 -17.90 -8.74
N SER A 328 9.83 -17.76 -8.43
CA SER A 328 8.96 -16.81 -9.12
C SER A 328 8.13 -15.92 -8.20
N PHE A 329 7.73 -14.78 -8.77
CA PHE A 329 6.74 -13.87 -8.22
C PHE A 329 5.85 -13.35 -9.36
N PHE A 330 4.69 -12.80 -9.01
CA PHE A 330 3.70 -12.38 -9.99
C PHE A 330 3.51 -10.87 -9.96
N VAL A 331 3.49 -10.27 -11.14
CA VAL A 331 3.19 -8.84 -11.29
C VAL A 331 1.97 -8.70 -12.20
N HIS A 332 0.88 -8.24 -11.62
CA HIS A 332 -0.35 -7.90 -12.33
C HIS A 332 -0.23 -6.50 -12.90
N GLY A 333 -0.79 -6.33 -14.10
CA GLY A 333 -0.66 -5.08 -14.84
C GLY A 333 -1.13 -5.26 -16.27
N ALA A 334 -1.51 -4.15 -16.90
CA ALA A 334 -1.95 -4.15 -18.29
C ALA A 334 -0.80 -4.44 -19.26
N ASP A 335 0.39 -3.93 -18.93
CA ASP A 335 1.57 -4.01 -19.77
C ASP A 335 2.34 -5.33 -19.63
N THR A 336 3.10 -5.65 -20.67
CA THR A 336 4.01 -6.81 -20.64
C THR A 336 5.34 -6.38 -20.03
N LEU A 337 5.74 -7.02 -18.95
CA LEU A 337 7.04 -6.77 -18.34
C LEU A 337 8.19 -7.40 -19.11
N THR A 338 9.32 -6.73 -19.04
CA THR A 338 10.60 -7.18 -19.57
C THR A 338 11.70 -6.88 -18.55
N ILE A 339 12.91 -7.34 -18.84
CA ILE A 339 14.08 -7.06 -18.00
C ILE A 339 14.38 -5.56 -17.86
N GLU A 340 13.91 -4.72 -18.79
CA GLU A 340 14.07 -3.26 -18.70
C GLU A 340 13.20 -2.63 -17.61
N ASN A 341 12.19 -3.35 -17.11
CA ASN A 341 11.29 -2.91 -16.05
C ASN A 341 11.79 -3.31 -14.65
N ILE A 342 12.87 -4.09 -14.55
CA ILE A 342 13.43 -4.55 -13.28
C ILE A 342 14.79 -3.91 -13.06
N VAL A 343 14.96 -3.32 -11.88
CA VAL A 343 16.24 -2.79 -11.41
C VAL A 343 16.83 -3.76 -10.38
N PHE A 344 17.93 -4.41 -10.71
CA PHE A 344 18.70 -5.17 -9.71
C PHE A 344 19.59 -4.20 -8.94
N VAL A 345 19.47 -4.23 -7.61
CA VAL A 345 20.20 -3.37 -6.69
C VAL A 345 21.10 -4.23 -5.82
N GLU A 346 22.33 -3.77 -5.56
CA GLU A 346 23.19 -4.43 -4.57
C GLU A 346 22.65 -4.10 -3.17
N PRO A 347 22.65 -5.07 -2.25
CA PRO A 347 22.12 -4.82 -0.93
C PRO A 347 22.86 -3.70 -0.24
N ALA A 348 22.10 -2.85 0.45
CA ALA A 348 22.70 -1.76 1.22
C ALA A 348 23.75 -2.37 2.16
N ALA A 349 25.00 -1.93 2.05
CA ALA A 349 26.06 -2.43 2.92
C ALA A 349 25.60 -2.18 4.35
N ALA A 350 25.30 -3.24 5.10
CA ALA A 350 24.88 -3.16 6.49
C ALA A 350 25.84 -2.20 7.20
N GLU A 351 25.37 -1.01 7.54
CA GLU A 351 26.20 -0.09 8.31
C GLU A 351 26.42 -0.78 9.64
N ASP A 352 27.66 -1.21 9.89
CA ASP A 352 28.10 -1.80 11.14
C ASP A 352 28.07 -0.72 12.24
N THR A 353 26.86 -0.35 12.66
CA THR A 353 26.61 0.65 13.70
C THR A 353 26.42 -0.02 15.05
N MET A 354 27.19 -1.05 15.40
CA MET A 354 27.20 -1.58 16.78
C MET A 354 28.58 -2.10 17.22
N ALA A 355 29.64 -1.28 17.10
CA ALA A 355 30.89 -1.58 17.82
C ALA A 355 31.78 -0.36 18.13
N GLU A 356 31.27 0.71 18.76
CA GLU A 356 32.15 1.59 19.56
C GLU A 356 31.39 2.53 20.53
N ALA A 357 30.82 1.96 21.60
CA ALA A 357 30.33 2.77 22.72
C ALA A 357 30.36 2.08 24.09
N VAL A 358 31.41 1.32 24.44
CA VAL A 358 31.74 1.06 25.86
C VAL A 358 33.25 0.92 26.06
N THR A 359 33.93 1.99 26.45
CA THR A 359 35.05 1.94 27.42
C THR A 359 35.04 3.15 28.31
#